data_AF-A0A432EZA5-F1
#
_entry.id   AF-A0A432EZA5-F1
#
_cell.length_a   1.000
_cell.length_b   1.000
_cell.length_c   1.000
_cell.angle_alpha   90.00
_cell.angle_beta   90.00
_cell.angle_gamma   90.00
#
_symmetry.space_group_name_H-M   'P 1'
#
loop_
_entity.id
_entity.type
_entity.pdbx_description
1 polymer ?
#
loop_
_entity_poly.entity_id
_entity_poly.type
_entity_poly.pdbx_seq_one_letter_code
_entity_poly.pdbx_strand_id
1 'polypeptide(L)'
;MKITRRTLLASSAALIAAGSALTWLYNRPRIVGSLDDLLIDPKGILDLPSGFSYQILERTGALMSDGYPMPDLPDGMGCFPGSKGQWIVVRNHEIHQGQAADHTLAYDPQRGGGVSRVVVDAKSGQRLSSNLLLTGTSRNCAGGPCTEGWLSCEEIDEPDHGYVFLCDPAADTLQPARRLPSLGRFPHEAAAFDPASGITYLTEDTADSAIYRHVPERSDQPFSAGTLQALKLVDTDRADLSAEQQVGDRLTVDWVTIDDPQAQSIPTRHQAHARGAAVLSRGEGMWSSPGVVYLASTDGGPA
;
A
#
# COMPACT_ATOMS: atom_id res chain seq x y z
N MET A 1 29.09 8.96 -50.92
CA MET A 1 28.25 9.61 -49.90
C MET A 1 28.86 9.31 -48.54
N LYS A 2 29.42 10.30 -47.82
CA LYS A 2 30.09 10.06 -46.53
C LYS A 2 29.04 9.96 -45.42
N ILE A 3 28.76 8.75 -44.95
CA ILE A 3 27.92 8.51 -43.77
C ILE A 3 28.71 8.97 -42.55
N THR A 4 28.16 9.92 -41.78
CA THR A 4 28.81 10.44 -40.58
C THR A 4 28.30 9.70 -39.34
N ARG A 5 29.10 9.63 -38.27
CA ARG A 5 28.68 8.98 -37.00
C ARG A 5 27.34 9.52 -36.47
N ARG A 6 27.05 10.81 -36.70
CA ARG A 6 25.77 11.44 -36.35
C ARG A 6 24.59 10.93 -37.19
N THR A 7 24.78 10.69 -38.49
CA THR A 7 23.72 10.11 -39.33
C THR A 7 23.45 8.66 -38.98
N LEU A 8 24.49 7.90 -38.61
CA LEU A 8 24.38 6.50 -38.19
C LEU A 8 23.70 6.35 -36.82
N LEU A 9 23.98 7.26 -35.87
CA LEU A 9 23.32 7.31 -34.56
C LEU A 9 21.86 7.80 -34.63
N ALA A 10 21.55 8.77 -35.50
CA ALA A 10 20.19 9.23 -35.70
C ALA A 10 19.29 8.17 -36.36
N SER A 11 19.84 7.39 -37.29
CA SER A 11 19.09 6.31 -37.96
C SER A 11 18.92 5.08 -37.07
N SER A 12 19.87 4.75 -36.19
CA SER A 12 19.70 3.68 -35.20
C SER A 12 18.74 4.06 -34.07
N ALA A 13 18.71 5.32 -33.62
CA ALA A 13 17.72 5.81 -32.67
C ALA A 13 16.28 5.75 -33.24
N ALA A 14 16.11 6.13 -34.52
CA ALA A 14 14.81 6.03 -35.20
C ALA A 14 14.33 4.58 -35.38
N LEU A 15 15.24 3.64 -35.66
CA LEU A 15 14.93 2.20 -35.76
C LEU A 15 14.54 1.58 -34.41
N ILE A 16 15.19 2.00 -33.31
CA ILE A 16 14.85 1.54 -31.95
C ILE A 16 13.51 2.11 -31.50
N ALA A 17 13.23 3.39 -31.76
CA ALA A 17 11.95 4.03 -31.43
C ALA A 17 10.78 3.44 -32.25
N ALA A 18 10.97 3.20 -33.55
CA ALA A 18 9.96 2.55 -34.39
C ALA A 18 9.75 1.07 -33.99
N GLY A 19 10.84 0.37 -33.66
CA GLY A 19 10.79 -1.00 -33.16
C GLY A 19 10.00 -1.10 -31.85
N SER A 20 10.29 -0.24 -30.87
CA SER A 20 9.59 -0.21 -29.58
C SER A 20 8.14 0.28 -29.67
N ALA A 21 7.81 1.20 -30.58
CA ALA A 21 6.42 1.56 -30.87
C ALA A 21 5.64 0.40 -31.52
N LEU A 22 6.29 -0.37 -32.41
CA LEU A 22 5.71 -1.59 -32.97
C LEU A 22 5.56 -2.69 -31.91
N THR A 23 6.53 -2.89 -31.02
CA THR A 23 6.40 -3.84 -29.91
C THR A 23 5.32 -3.40 -28.93
N TRP A 24 5.14 -2.11 -28.67
CA TRP A 24 4.05 -1.59 -27.83
C TRP A 24 2.68 -1.75 -28.50
N LEU A 25 2.57 -1.57 -29.83
CA LEU A 25 1.35 -1.85 -30.58
C LEU A 25 1.03 -3.35 -30.64
N TYR A 26 2.05 -4.22 -30.72
CA TYR A 26 1.89 -5.68 -30.76
C TYR A 26 1.67 -6.32 -29.38
N ASN A 27 2.28 -5.75 -28.33
CA ASN A 27 2.12 -6.11 -26.92
C ASN A 27 1.21 -5.15 -26.17
N ARG A 28 0.33 -4.39 -26.85
CA ARG A 28 -0.82 -3.85 -26.13
C ARG A 28 -1.50 -5.06 -25.50
N PRO A 29 -1.61 -5.15 -24.16
CA PRO A 29 -2.52 -6.13 -23.61
C PRO A 29 -3.84 -5.87 -24.32
N ARG A 30 -4.35 -6.88 -25.04
CA ARG A 30 -5.75 -6.84 -25.44
C ARG A 30 -6.48 -6.58 -24.14
N ILE A 31 -7.14 -5.44 -24.04
CA ILE A 31 -8.17 -5.24 -23.03
C ILE A 31 -9.09 -6.44 -23.23
N VAL A 32 -9.10 -7.32 -22.23
CA VAL A 32 -9.93 -8.52 -22.22
C VAL A 32 -11.36 -8.02 -22.05
N GLY A 33 -12.09 -7.94 -23.17
CA GLY A 33 -13.52 -7.66 -23.25
C GLY A 33 -13.92 -6.22 -22.94
N SER A 34 -15.03 -5.75 -23.51
CA SER A 34 -15.76 -4.64 -22.86
C SER A 34 -16.39 -5.18 -21.57
N LEU A 35 -16.84 -4.30 -20.67
CA LEU A 35 -17.62 -4.73 -19.48
C LEU A 35 -18.87 -5.54 -19.88
N ASP A 36 -19.29 -5.49 -21.15
CA ASP A 36 -20.40 -6.27 -21.70
C ASP A 36 -20.08 -7.78 -21.83
N ASP A 37 -18.81 -8.18 -21.72
CA ASP A 37 -18.37 -9.57 -21.84
C ASP A 37 -18.30 -10.32 -20.49
N LEU A 38 -18.70 -9.66 -19.39
CA LEU A 38 -18.79 -10.30 -18.08
C LEU A 38 -20.02 -11.20 -18.00
N LEU A 39 -19.83 -12.41 -17.46
CA LEU A 39 -20.93 -13.30 -17.12
C LEU A 39 -21.56 -12.84 -15.81
N ILE A 40 -22.83 -12.44 -15.89
CA ILE A 40 -23.61 -12.02 -14.72
C ILE A 40 -23.69 -13.17 -13.72
N ASP A 41 -23.29 -12.91 -12.48
CA ASP A 41 -23.41 -13.85 -11.37
C ASP A 41 -24.87 -13.93 -10.90
N PRO A 42 -25.54 -15.09 -10.96
CA PRO A 42 -26.90 -15.25 -10.46
C PRO A 42 -27.05 -14.93 -8.97
N LYS A 43 -25.96 -14.92 -8.20
CA LYS A 43 -25.95 -14.55 -6.77
C LYS A 43 -25.67 -13.07 -6.53
N GLY A 44 -25.33 -12.31 -7.58
CA GLY A 44 -25.05 -10.87 -7.52
C GLY A 44 -23.82 -10.51 -6.68
N ILE A 45 -22.80 -11.39 -6.61
CA ILE A 45 -21.58 -11.13 -5.85
C ILE A 45 -20.49 -10.56 -6.74
N LEU A 46 -20.12 -11.27 -7.82
CA LEU A 46 -19.06 -10.84 -8.72
C LEU A 46 -19.29 -11.36 -10.14
N ASP A 47 -19.55 -10.43 -11.06
CA ASP A 47 -19.60 -10.73 -12.49
C ASP A 47 -18.18 -10.96 -13.01
N LEU A 48 -17.96 -12.07 -13.73
CA LEU A 48 -16.61 -12.50 -14.10
C LEU A 48 -16.50 -12.78 -15.61
N PRO A 49 -15.32 -12.56 -16.22
CA PRO A 49 -15.08 -13.00 -17.59
C PRO A 49 -15.23 -14.52 -17.73
N SER A 50 -15.58 -14.97 -18.94
CA SER A 50 -15.65 -16.41 -19.24
C SER A 50 -14.35 -17.14 -18.89
N GLY A 51 -14.46 -18.28 -18.21
CA GLY A 51 -13.32 -19.09 -17.75
C GLY A 51 -12.80 -18.74 -16.35
N PHE A 52 -13.29 -17.67 -15.72
CA PHE A 52 -12.99 -17.34 -14.33
C PHE A 52 -14.09 -17.84 -13.40
N SER A 53 -13.72 -18.11 -12.14
CA SER A 53 -14.63 -18.46 -11.05
C SER A 53 -14.12 -17.88 -9.74
N TYR A 54 -15.02 -17.60 -8.80
CA TYR A 54 -14.65 -17.17 -7.46
C TYR A 54 -15.13 -18.17 -6.40
N GLN A 55 -14.53 -18.08 -5.22
CA GLN A 55 -15.00 -18.73 -4.00
C GLN A 55 -15.08 -17.68 -2.89
N ILE A 56 -16.19 -17.69 -2.15
CA ILE A 56 -16.30 -16.88 -0.93
C ILE A 56 -15.53 -17.59 0.17
N LEU A 57 -14.48 -16.93 0.67
CA LEU A 57 -13.67 -17.44 1.78
C LEU A 57 -14.34 -17.17 3.12
N GLU A 58 -14.83 -15.94 3.32
CA GLU A 58 -15.45 -15.48 4.56
C GLU A 58 -16.50 -14.39 4.30
N ARG A 59 -17.33 -14.11 5.29
CA ARG A 59 -18.34 -13.04 5.28
C ARG A 59 -18.32 -12.33 6.62
N THR A 60 -18.52 -11.01 6.62
CA THR A 60 -18.70 -10.19 7.83
C THR A 60 -19.68 -10.86 8.79
N GLY A 61 -19.34 -10.88 10.08
CA GLY A 61 -20.17 -11.43 11.16
C GLY A 61 -20.17 -12.96 11.27
N ALA A 62 -19.65 -13.69 10.28
CA ALA A 62 -19.47 -15.13 10.39
C ALA A 62 -18.42 -15.46 11.45
N LEU A 63 -18.61 -16.57 12.16
CA LEU A 63 -17.68 -16.99 13.22
C LEU A 63 -16.34 -17.46 12.62
N MET A 64 -15.24 -16.85 13.06
CA MET A 64 -13.88 -17.28 12.75
C MET A 64 -13.44 -18.46 13.63
N SER A 65 -12.27 -19.05 13.35
CA SER A 65 -11.80 -20.25 14.06
C SER A 65 -11.40 -19.97 15.51
N ASP A 66 -11.05 -18.73 15.83
CA ASP A 66 -10.75 -18.25 17.18
C ASP A 66 -11.99 -17.88 18.01
N GLY A 67 -13.19 -17.97 17.42
CA GLY A 67 -14.45 -17.70 18.10
C GLY A 67 -14.89 -16.23 18.07
N TYR A 68 -14.14 -15.34 17.42
CA TYR A 68 -14.59 -13.97 17.17
C TYR A 68 -15.44 -13.89 15.88
N PRO A 69 -16.43 -13.00 15.81
CA PRO A 69 -17.09 -12.71 14.55
C PRO A 69 -16.10 -12.04 13.60
N MET A 70 -16.17 -12.36 12.32
CA MET A 70 -15.35 -11.68 11.34
C MET A 70 -15.70 -10.18 11.30
N PRO A 71 -14.72 -9.27 11.45
CA PRO A 71 -15.00 -7.84 11.43
C PRO A 71 -15.47 -7.37 10.05
N ASP A 72 -16.19 -6.25 10.05
CA ASP A 72 -16.71 -5.61 8.84
C ASP A 72 -15.63 -4.80 8.10
N LEU A 73 -16.02 -4.14 7.01
CA LEU A 73 -15.18 -3.21 6.22
C LEU A 73 -13.80 -3.79 5.88
N PRO A 74 -13.73 -4.98 5.25
CA PRO A 74 -12.47 -5.53 4.79
C PRO A 74 -11.80 -4.60 3.78
N ASP A 75 -10.53 -4.32 3.97
CA ASP A 75 -9.74 -3.43 3.11
C ASP A 75 -8.42 -4.11 2.70
N GLY A 76 -7.30 -3.38 2.62
CA GLY A 76 -6.02 -3.81 2.10
C GLY A 76 -5.57 -5.18 2.61
N MET A 77 -5.02 -5.97 1.68
CA MET A 77 -4.67 -7.36 1.93
C MET A 77 -3.27 -7.70 1.42
N GLY A 78 -2.65 -8.67 2.09
CA GLY A 78 -1.40 -9.31 1.66
C GLY A 78 -1.54 -10.83 1.65
N CYS A 79 -0.93 -11.49 0.67
CA CYS A 79 -0.89 -12.95 0.59
C CYS A 79 0.51 -13.46 0.87
N PHE A 80 0.63 -14.33 1.86
CA PHE A 80 1.88 -14.88 2.37
C PHE A 80 1.91 -16.41 2.21
N PRO A 81 3.09 -17.01 2.03
CA PRO A 81 3.21 -18.47 2.03
C PRO A 81 2.92 -19.03 3.41
N GLY A 82 2.03 -20.02 3.48
CA GLY A 82 1.79 -20.83 4.67
C GLY A 82 2.56 -22.15 4.66
N SER A 83 2.26 -23.03 5.62
CA SER A 83 2.85 -24.37 5.67
C SER A 83 2.22 -25.29 4.61
N LYS A 84 2.97 -26.28 4.10
CA LYS A 84 2.40 -27.43 3.34
C LYS A 84 1.43 -27.06 2.19
N GLY A 85 1.78 -26.07 1.37
CA GLY A 85 0.93 -25.67 0.23
C GLY A 85 -0.29 -24.84 0.63
N GLN A 86 -0.17 -24.08 1.72
CA GLN A 86 -1.19 -23.11 2.15
C GLN A 86 -0.83 -21.70 1.69
N TRP A 87 -1.86 -20.89 1.52
CA TRP A 87 -1.75 -19.44 1.49
C TRP A 87 -2.33 -18.85 2.76
N ILE A 88 -1.72 -17.78 3.24
CA ILE A 88 -2.22 -16.98 4.35
C ILE A 88 -2.56 -15.60 3.78
N VAL A 89 -3.85 -15.27 3.74
CA VAL A 89 -4.29 -13.94 3.35
C VAL A 89 -4.53 -13.13 4.62
N VAL A 90 -3.76 -12.08 4.79
CA VAL A 90 -3.89 -11.09 5.87
C VAL A 90 -4.71 -9.92 5.33
N ARG A 91 -5.60 -9.36 6.15
CA ARG A 91 -6.58 -8.36 5.72
C ARG A 91 -6.87 -7.36 6.82
N ASN A 92 -6.86 -6.08 6.45
CA ASN A 92 -7.28 -4.98 7.31
C ASN A 92 -8.79 -4.86 7.45
N HIS A 93 -9.21 -4.15 8.49
CA HIS A 93 -10.59 -3.78 8.72
C HIS A 93 -10.68 -2.28 9.01
N GLU A 94 -11.28 -1.52 8.08
CA GLU A 94 -11.28 -0.05 8.05
C GLU A 94 -12.31 0.56 9.03
N ILE A 95 -12.45 -0.02 10.21
CA ILE A 95 -13.46 0.37 11.20
C ILE A 95 -12.87 1.45 12.10
N HIS A 96 -13.56 2.59 12.20
CA HIS A 96 -13.16 3.68 13.08
C HIS A 96 -13.63 3.50 14.53
N GLN A 97 -14.94 3.33 14.74
CA GLN A 97 -15.55 3.19 16.06
C GLN A 97 -16.05 1.76 16.29
N GLY A 98 -15.80 1.22 17.48
CA GLY A 98 -16.22 -0.13 17.84
C GLY A 98 -15.64 -0.55 19.19
N GLN A 99 -15.78 -1.82 19.54
CA GLN A 99 -15.08 -2.39 20.69
C GLN A 99 -14.02 -3.35 20.16
N ALA A 100 -12.84 -3.30 20.78
CA ALA A 100 -11.82 -4.28 20.47
C ALA A 100 -12.27 -5.69 20.88
N ALA A 101 -11.80 -6.70 20.15
CA ALA A 101 -12.13 -8.10 20.43
C ALA A 101 -11.56 -8.59 21.78
N ASP A 102 -10.43 -8.03 22.20
CA ASP A 102 -9.78 -8.30 23.49
C ASP A 102 -9.21 -7.00 24.06
N HIS A 103 -9.72 -6.56 25.21
CA HIS A 103 -9.31 -5.30 25.86
C HIS A 103 -7.86 -5.30 26.36
N THR A 104 -7.26 -6.47 26.59
CA THR A 104 -5.90 -6.61 27.11
C THR A 104 -4.83 -6.57 26.01
N LEU A 105 -5.19 -7.05 24.82
CA LEU A 105 -4.31 -7.06 23.64
C LEU A 105 -4.54 -5.87 22.70
N ALA A 106 -5.68 -5.18 22.85
CA ALA A 106 -6.04 -4.01 22.05
C ALA A 106 -5.02 -2.89 22.14
N TYR A 107 -4.83 -2.18 21.02
CA TYR A 107 -4.12 -0.89 21.03
C TYR A 107 -4.94 0.19 21.76
N ASP A 108 -6.17 0.42 21.31
CA ASP A 108 -7.20 1.22 21.98
C ASP A 108 -8.49 0.37 22.10
N PRO A 109 -8.97 0.07 23.33
CA PRO A 109 -10.18 -0.71 23.52
C PRO A 109 -11.46 -0.11 22.90
N GLN A 110 -11.47 1.19 22.60
CA GLN A 110 -12.62 1.91 22.04
C GLN A 110 -12.64 1.97 20.50
N ARG A 111 -11.73 1.25 19.83
CA ARG A 111 -11.68 1.16 18.37
C ARG A 111 -12.04 -0.23 17.88
N GLY A 112 -12.69 -0.27 16.72
CA GLY A 112 -13.17 -1.51 16.09
C GLY A 112 -12.28 -2.04 14.97
N GLY A 113 -11.29 -1.28 14.53
CA GLY A 113 -10.37 -1.68 13.47
C GLY A 113 -9.36 -2.72 13.94
N GLY A 114 -8.65 -3.27 12.97
CA GLY A 114 -7.67 -4.31 13.22
C GLY A 114 -7.29 -5.07 11.95
N VAL A 115 -6.73 -6.25 12.17
CA VAL A 115 -6.23 -7.14 11.12
C VAL A 115 -6.66 -8.55 11.44
N SER A 116 -7.13 -9.26 10.44
CA SER A 116 -7.41 -10.69 10.51
C SER A 116 -6.60 -11.43 9.46
N ARG A 117 -6.54 -12.76 9.60
CA ARG A 117 -6.02 -13.64 8.57
C ARG A 117 -6.95 -14.79 8.28
N VAL A 118 -6.87 -15.31 7.07
CA VAL A 118 -7.47 -16.57 6.65
C VAL A 118 -6.39 -17.47 6.04
N VAL A 119 -6.31 -18.70 6.52
CA VAL A 119 -5.45 -19.75 5.97
C VAL A 119 -6.26 -20.55 4.96
N VAL A 120 -5.72 -20.71 3.75
CA VAL A 120 -6.40 -21.32 2.61
C VAL A 120 -5.53 -22.45 2.05
N ASP A 121 -6.13 -23.57 1.68
CA ASP A 121 -5.45 -24.58 0.87
C ASP A 121 -5.21 -24.04 -0.53
N ALA A 122 -3.94 -23.91 -0.95
CA ALA A 122 -3.59 -23.25 -2.21
C ALA A 122 -4.03 -24.05 -3.45
N LYS A 123 -4.34 -25.35 -3.30
CA LYS A 123 -4.78 -26.19 -4.41
C LYS A 123 -6.28 -26.12 -4.61
N SER A 124 -7.05 -26.20 -3.52
CA SER A 124 -8.50 -26.26 -3.57
C SER A 124 -9.20 -24.93 -3.33
N GLY A 125 -8.50 -23.91 -2.85
CA GLY A 125 -9.09 -22.62 -2.45
C GLY A 125 -9.94 -22.70 -1.18
N GLN A 126 -9.90 -23.82 -0.44
CA GLN A 126 -10.72 -24.01 0.75
C GLN A 126 -10.13 -23.27 1.94
N ARG A 127 -10.96 -22.51 2.66
CA ARG A 127 -10.63 -21.98 3.99
C ARG A 127 -10.35 -23.13 4.96
N LEU A 128 -9.19 -23.09 5.59
CA LEU A 128 -8.75 -24.04 6.62
C LEU A 128 -8.96 -23.47 8.03
N SER A 129 -8.62 -22.20 8.23
CA SER A 129 -8.83 -21.49 9.50
C SER A 129 -8.83 -19.98 9.28
N SER A 130 -9.30 -19.23 10.27
CA SER A 130 -9.12 -17.78 10.34
C SER A 130 -9.11 -17.28 11.78
N ASN A 131 -8.39 -16.19 12.03
CA ASN A 131 -8.28 -15.56 13.34
C ASN A 131 -7.91 -14.07 13.22
N LEU A 132 -8.14 -13.31 14.28
CA LEU A 132 -7.59 -11.97 14.44
C LEU A 132 -6.07 -12.01 14.66
N LEU A 133 -5.38 -10.99 14.15
CA LEU A 133 -3.97 -10.71 14.35
C LEU A 133 -3.75 -9.41 15.15
N LEU A 134 -4.61 -8.42 14.94
CA LEU A 134 -4.57 -7.10 15.57
C LEU A 134 -6.01 -6.65 15.85
N THR A 135 -6.22 -5.96 16.97
CA THR A 135 -7.50 -5.35 17.32
C THR A 135 -7.29 -4.01 18.03
N GLY A 136 -8.30 -3.14 17.96
CA GLY A 136 -8.27 -1.87 18.69
C GLY A 136 -7.46 -0.78 17.99
N THR A 137 -7.21 -0.93 16.69
CA THR A 137 -6.72 0.15 15.83
C THR A 137 -7.90 0.80 15.09
N SER A 138 -7.66 1.92 14.42
CA SER A 138 -8.70 2.74 13.80
C SER A 138 -8.46 2.89 12.30
N ARG A 139 -9.50 2.66 11.49
CA ARG A 139 -9.46 2.85 10.03
C ARG A 139 -8.22 2.23 9.39
N ASN A 140 -8.02 0.93 9.64
CA ASN A 140 -6.96 0.20 8.95
C ASN A 140 -7.34 0.13 7.45
N CYS A 141 -6.74 1.00 6.64
CA CYS A 141 -7.03 1.12 5.22
C CYS A 141 -6.18 0.10 4.45
N ALA A 142 -5.15 0.55 3.73
CA ALA A 142 -4.22 -0.33 3.04
C ALA A 142 -2.98 -0.63 3.89
N GLY A 143 -1.82 -0.70 3.25
CA GLY A 143 -0.60 -1.15 3.88
C GLY A 143 0.33 -1.78 2.88
N GLY A 144 1.09 -2.79 3.30
CA GLY A 144 1.84 -3.60 2.38
C GLY A 144 2.69 -4.69 3.04
N PRO A 145 3.12 -5.69 2.25
CA PRO A 145 4.00 -6.73 2.75
C PRO A 145 5.42 -6.19 2.98
N CYS A 146 6.06 -6.70 4.03
CA CYS A 146 7.49 -6.52 4.27
C CYS A 146 8.14 -7.88 4.60
N THR A 147 9.45 -7.89 4.81
CA THR A 147 10.18 -9.13 5.16
C THR A 147 9.77 -9.73 6.50
N GLU A 148 9.22 -8.91 7.42
CA GLU A 148 8.80 -9.35 8.75
C GLU A 148 7.30 -9.70 8.82
N GLY A 149 6.50 -9.36 7.80
CA GLY A 149 5.06 -9.61 7.80
C GLY A 149 4.23 -8.61 7.01
N TRP A 150 3.09 -8.23 7.58
CA TRP A 150 2.16 -7.24 7.02
C TRP A 150 2.25 -5.92 7.79
N LEU A 151 2.43 -4.82 7.06
CA LEU A 151 2.30 -3.46 7.58
C LEU A 151 0.85 -3.01 7.38
N SER A 152 0.12 -2.78 8.47
CA SER A 152 -1.25 -2.26 8.46
C SER A 152 -1.24 -0.77 8.78
N CYS A 153 -1.90 0.05 7.96
CA CYS A 153 -1.87 1.51 8.07
C CYS A 153 -3.18 2.06 8.64
N GLU A 154 -3.12 2.87 9.71
CA GLU A 154 -4.27 3.67 10.15
C GLU A 154 -4.40 4.96 9.32
N GLU A 155 -5.51 5.10 8.60
CA GLU A 155 -5.82 6.28 7.77
C GLU A 155 -6.61 7.32 8.58
N ILE A 156 -5.97 7.84 9.63
CA ILE A 156 -6.58 8.85 10.52
C ILE A 156 -5.55 9.79 11.14
N ASP A 157 -5.97 11.03 11.40
CA ASP A 157 -5.15 12.06 12.06
C ASP A 157 -5.72 12.43 13.43
N GLU A 158 -5.73 11.48 14.35
CA GLU A 158 -6.17 11.67 15.74
C GLU A 158 -4.99 11.58 16.72
N PRO A 159 -5.09 12.18 17.94
CA PRO A 159 -4.12 11.94 18.99
C PRO A 159 -3.96 10.43 19.25
N ASP A 160 -2.71 9.99 19.43
CA ASP A 160 -2.33 8.59 19.64
C ASP A 160 -2.71 7.60 18.52
N HIS A 161 -3.23 8.05 17.37
CA HIS A 161 -3.50 7.24 16.17
C HIS A 161 -2.79 7.79 14.94
N GLY A 162 -2.94 7.10 13.81
CA GLY A 162 -2.32 7.44 12.53
C GLY A 162 -0.95 6.80 12.39
N TYR A 163 -0.82 5.55 12.85
CA TYR A 163 0.43 4.80 12.80
C TYR A 163 0.34 3.57 11.91
N VAL A 164 1.51 3.03 11.57
CA VAL A 164 1.66 1.72 10.95
C VAL A 164 1.89 0.65 12.03
N PHE A 165 1.27 -0.52 11.85
CA PHE A 165 1.36 -1.67 12.75
C PHE A 165 1.90 -2.89 12.03
N LEU A 166 2.82 -3.62 12.66
CA LEU A 166 3.38 -4.85 12.10
C LEU A 166 2.62 -6.08 12.61
N CYS A 167 2.01 -6.82 11.70
CA CYS A 167 1.33 -8.08 11.96
C CYS A 167 2.15 -9.26 11.43
N ASP A 168 2.35 -10.28 12.27
CA ASP A 168 2.95 -11.55 11.85
C ASP A 168 1.88 -12.41 11.14
N PRO A 169 2.00 -12.68 9.83
CA PRO A 169 1.05 -13.51 9.11
C PRO A 169 0.98 -14.94 9.67
N ALA A 170 2.04 -15.45 10.29
CA ALA A 170 2.13 -16.81 10.80
C ALA A 170 1.47 -17.00 12.18
N ALA A 171 1.18 -15.91 12.92
CA ALA A 171 0.57 -15.99 14.25
C ALA A 171 -0.86 -16.57 14.23
N ASP A 172 -1.10 -17.64 14.99
CA ASP A 172 -2.38 -18.35 15.07
C ASP A 172 -3.32 -17.91 16.17
N THR A 173 -2.93 -16.86 16.88
CA THR A 173 -3.73 -16.19 17.90
C THR A 173 -3.56 -14.68 17.77
N LEU A 174 -4.53 -13.93 18.29
CA LEU A 174 -4.45 -12.48 18.43
C LEU A 174 -3.19 -12.09 19.21
N GLN A 175 -2.45 -11.09 18.71
CA GLN A 175 -1.19 -10.63 19.31
C GLN A 175 -1.35 -9.20 19.89
N PRO A 176 -0.50 -8.80 20.87
CA PRO A 176 -0.39 -7.41 21.26
C PRO A 176 0.00 -6.51 20.06
N ALA A 177 -0.57 -5.31 20.02
CA ALA A 177 -0.29 -4.37 18.94
C ALA A 177 1.20 -3.99 18.86
N ARG A 178 1.80 -4.11 17.67
CA ARG A 178 3.18 -3.72 17.37
C ARG A 178 3.21 -2.46 16.51
N ARG A 179 3.04 -1.31 17.17
CA ARG A 179 3.13 0.03 16.53
C ARG A 179 4.56 0.31 16.06
N LEU A 180 4.72 0.98 14.92
CA LEU A 180 6.01 1.38 14.34
C LEU A 180 6.16 2.92 14.26
N PRO A 181 6.58 3.59 15.35
CA PRO A 181 6.63 5.06 15.40
C PRO A 181 7.63 5.70 14.43
N SER A 182 8.67 4.96 14.03
CA SER A 182 9.70 5.42 13.08
C SER A 182 9.15 5.68 11.67
N LEU A 183 8.04 5.03 11.31
CA LEU A 183 7.33 5.26 10.04
C LEU A 183 6.50 6.55 10.05
N GLY A 184 6.43 7.24 11.19
CA GLY A 184 5.75 8.52 11.34
C GLY A 184 4.26 8.41 11.64
N ARG A 185 3.66 9.57 11.97
CA ARG A 185 2.26 9.70 12.36
C ARG A 185 1.49 10.67 11.46
N PHE A 186 0.59 10.14 10.65
CA PHE A 186 -0.26 10.85 9.69
C PHE A 186 -1.34 9.87 9.18
N PRO A 187 -2.37 10.30 8.42
CA PRO A 187 -3.35 9.36 7.89
C PRO A 187 -2.72 8.51 6.78
N HIS A 188 -2.11 7.38 7.17
CA HIS A 188 -1.40 6.49 6.26
C HIS A 188 -2.39 5.73 5.39
N GLU A 189 -2.14 5.71 4.09
CA GLU A 189 -2.85 4.78 3.21
C GLU A 189 -2.05 3.47 3.06
N ALA A 190 -0.92 3.52 2.35
CA ALA A 190 -0.18 2.34 1.94
C ALA A 190 1.30 2.42 2.31
N ALA A 191 1.94 1.25 2.39
CA ALA A 191 3.34 1.10 2.75
C ALA A 191 4.05 0.16 1.77
N ALA A 192 4.96 0.69 0.96
CA ALA A 192 5.76 -0.10 0.03
C ALA A 192 7.18 -0.30 0.58
N PHE A 193 7.47 -1.53 1.02
CA PHE A 193 8.79 -1.90 1.53
C PHE A 193 9.74 -2.31 0.41
N ASP A 194 10.97 -1.79 0.42
CA ASP A 194 12.06 -2.26 -0.43
C ASP A 194 13.00 -3.18 0.37
N PRO A 195 12.98 -4.50 0.14
CA PRO A 195 13.81 -5.44 0.90
C PRO A 195 15.31 -5.30 0.63
N ALA A 196 15.74 -4.65 -0.46
CA ALA A 196 17.16 -4.48 -0.75
C ALA A 196 17.81 -3.40 0.13
N SER A 197 17.08 -2.31 0.38
CA SER A 197 17.57 -1.17 1.19
C SER A 197 16.99 -1.13 2.61
N GLY A 198 15.86 -1.79 2.85
CA GLY A 198 15.07 -1.66 4.07
C GLY A 198 14.21 -0.39 4.12
N ILE A 199 14.21 0.43 3.06
CA ILE A 199 13.41 1.65 3.00
C ILE A 199 11.93 1.29 2.90
N THR A 200 11.09 2.02 3.64
CA THR A 200 9.62 1.93 3.51
C THR A 200 9.09 3.23 2.93
N TYR A 201 8.43 3.17 1.79
CA TYR A 201 7.76 4.31 1.17
C TYR A 201 6.30 4.34 1.62
N LEU A 202 5.77 5.52 1.89
CA LEU A 202 4.48 5.70 2.55
C LEU A 202 3.67 6.79 1.85
N THR A 203 2.37 6.57 1.76
CA THR A 203 1.38 7.53 1.26
C THR A 203 0.49 8.04 2.36
N GLU A 204 -0.11 9.20 2.12
CA GLU A 204 -1.03 9.89 3.00
C GLU A 204 -2.27 10.25 2.19
N ASP A 205 -3.48 9.90 2.64
CA ASP A 205 -4.71 10.24 1.92
C ASP A 205 -5.33 11.55 2.44
N THR A 206 -4.97 12.67 1.82
CA THR A 206 -5.56 13.99 2.06
C THR A 206 -5.48 14.82 0.78
N ALA A 207 -6.23 15.91 0.68
CA ALA A 207 -6.23 16.75 -0.53
C ALA A 207 -4.86 17.42 -0.80
N ASP A 208 -4.01 17.55 0.22
CA ASP A 208 -2.73 18.26 0.16
C ASP A 208 -1.55 17.37 0.56
N SER A 209 -1.65 16.05 0.37
CA SER A 209 -0.69 15.01 0.80
C SER A 209 0.76 15.31 0.48
N ALA A 210 1.66 14.72 1.27
CA ALA A 210 3.03 14.49 0.85
C ALA A 210 3.28 12.99 0.61
N ILE A 211 4.40 12.68 -0.05
CA ILE A 211 4.88 11.30 -0.24
C ILE A 211 6.10 11.13 0.67
N TYR A 212 6.15 10.06 1.45
CA TYR A 212 7.19 9.86 2.44
C TYR A 212 8.05 8.63 2.14
N ARG A 213 9.24 8.61 2.73
CA ARG A 213 10.04 7.39 2.91
C ARG A 213 10.66 7.38 4.30
N HIS A 214 10.67 6.22 4.93
CA HIS A 214 11.49 5.92 6.08
C HIS A 214 12.79 5.25 5.62
N VAL A 215 13.92 5.89 5.93
CA VAL A 215 15.25 5.32 5.70
C VAL A 215 15.74 4.73 7.02
N PRO A 216 15.88 3.40 7.15
CA PRO A 216 16.34 2.80 8.39
C PRO A 216 17.81 3.12 8.65
N GLU A 217 18.20 3.23 9.92
CA GLU A 217 19.62 3.28 10.29
C GLU A 217 20.33 1.96 9.93
N ARG A 218 19.57 0.87 9.94
CA ARG A 218 20.04 -0.49 9.71
C ARG A 218 19.03 -1.28 8.89
N SER A 219 19.43 -1.74 7.71
CA SER A 219 18.56 -2.50 6.82
C SER A 219 18.15 -3.87 7.36
N ASP A 220 18.93 -4.44 8.29
CA ASP A 220 18.60 -5.70 8.98
C ASP A 220 17.64 -5.54 10.17
N GLN A 221 17.32 -4.29 10.53
CA GLN A 221 16.35 -3.92 11.56
C GLN A 221 15.50 -2.73 11.08
N PRO A 222 14.75 -2.91 9.99
CA PRO A 222 14.22 -1.80 9.19
C PRO A 222 13.20 -0.93 9.92
N PHE A 223 12.67 -1.36 11.07
CA PHE A 223 11.67 -0.62 11.82
C PHE A 223 12.15 -0.15 13.21
N SER A 224 13.38 -0.47 13.63
CA SER A 224 13.89 -0.12 14.97
C SER A 224 14.21 1.38 15.11
N ALA A 225 14.87 1.97 14.11
CA ALA A 225 15.27 3.37 14.08
C ALA A 225 15.52 3.81 12.63
N GLY A 226 15.44 5.11 12.37
CA GLY A 226 15.65 5.68 11.05
C GLY A 226 15.22 7.12 10.93
N THR A 227 15.23 7.61 9.70
CA THR A 227 14.88 8.98 9.34
C THR A 227 13.67 8.96 8.42
N LEU A 228 12.60 9.64 8.84
CA LEU A 228 11.47 9.92 7.97
C LEU A 228 11.80 11.12 7.07
N GLN A 229 11.54 10.99 5.79
CA GLN A 229 11.75 12.04 4.80
C GLN A 229 10.53 12.19 3.91
N ALA A 230 10.30 13.40 3.39
CA ALA A 230 9.27 13.68 2.40
C ALA A 230 9.88 14.00 1.03
N LEU A 231 9.21 13.56 -0.03
CA LEU A 231 9.62 13.74 -1.41
C LEU A 231 9.57 15.22 -1.79
N LYS A 232 10.62 15.70 -2.44
CA LYS A 232 10.76 17.05 -2.99
C LYS A 232 11.21 16.97 -4.44
N LEU A 233 10.89 17.95 -5.27
CA LEU A 233 11.55 18.11 -6.57
C LEU A 233 12.81 18.98 -6.41
N VAL A 234 13.93 18.57 -7.02
CA VAL A 234 15.25 19.22 -6.82
C VAL A 234 15.20 20.74 -7.01
N ASP A 235 14.51 21.22 -8.03
CA ASP A 235 14.51 22.63 -8.44
C ASP A 235 13.20 23.37 -8.11
N THR A 236 12.29 22.75 -7.35
CA THR A 236 10.97 23.34 -7.08
C THR A 236 10.48 22.98 -5.70
N ASP A 237 10.49 23.98 -4.82
CA ASP A 237 9.86 23.89 -3.50
C ASP A 237 8.35 23.83 -3.66
N ARG A 238 7.70 22.92 -2.93
CA ARG A 238 6.24 22.76 -2.92
C ARG A 238 5.65 22.59 -4.33
N ALA A 239 6.35 21.83 -5.18
CA ALA A 239 5.83 21.44 -6.48
C ALA A 239 4.45 20.80 -6.33
N ASP A 240 3.48 21.30 -7.08
CA ASP A 240 2.13 20.75 -7.11
C ASP A 240 2.05 19.62 -8.14
N LEU A 241 2.08 18.38 -7.64
CA LEU A 241 1.93 17.16 -8.44
C LEU A 241 0.46 16.74 -8.61
N SER A 242 -0.50 17.46 -8.00
CA SER A 242 -1.93 17.22 -8.22
C SER A 242 -2.41 17.76 -9.56
N ALA A 243 -1.75 18.82 -10.05
CA ALA A 243 -2.02 19.42 -11.35
C ALA A 243 -1.67 18.49 -12.52
N GLU A 244 -2.22 18.78 -13.71
CA GLU A 244 -2.01 17.99 -14.93
C GLU A 244 -0.53 17.73 -15.20
N GLN A 245 -0.15 16.45 -15.20
CA GLN A 245 1.15 15.95 -15.66
C GLN A 245 0.99 15.30 -17.03
N GLN A 246 2.04 15.33 -17.86
CA GLN A 246 2.02 14.60 -19.13
C GLN A 246 2.50 13.17 -18.90
N VAL A 247 1.78 12.21 -19.50
CA VAL A 247 2.21 10.80 -19.47
C VAL A 247 3.62 10.68 -20.06
N GLY A 248 4.55 10.17 -19.25
CA GLY A 248 5.95 10.01 -19.62
C GLY A 248 6.89 11.08 -19.07
N ASP A 249 6.37 12.09 -18.35
CA ASP A 249 7.19 13.07 -17.64
C ASP A 249 8.17 12.39 -16.69
N ARG A 250 9.36 13.00 -16.59
CA ARG A 250 10.46 12.53 -15.74
C ARG A 250 10.93 13.68 -14.88
N LEU A 251 10.63 13.59 -13.59
CA LEU A 251 10.99 14.58 -12.60
C LEU A 251 12.14 14.04 -11.74
N THR A 252 13.14 14.89 -11.47
CA THR A 252 14.22 14.55 -10.55
C THR A 252 13.79 14.89 -9.13
N VAL A 253 13.82 13.88 -8.26
CA VAL A 253 13.39 14.01 -6.86
C VAL A 253 14.57 14.10 -5.92
N ASP A 254 14.36 14.81 -4.82
CA ASP A 254 15.19 14.87 -3.61
C ASP A 254 14.31 14.58 -2.39
N TRP A 255 14.88 14.59 -1.19
CA TRP A 255 14.20 14.23 0.05
C TRP A 255 14.54 15.18 1.17
N VAL A 256 13.51 15.69 1.87
CA VAL A 256 13.66 16.56 3.02
C VAL A 256 13.35 15.81 4.30
N THR A 257 14.20 15.94 5.32
CA THR A 257 14.02 15.27 6.61
C THR A 257 12.84 15.86 7.39
N ILE A 258 12.06 15.00 8.03
CA ILE A 258 11.02 15.35 9.01
C ILE A 258 11.62 15.22 10.41
N ASP A 259 11.66 16.32 11.18
CA ASP A 259 12.33 16.33 12.48
C ASP A 259 11.47 15.71 13.59
N ASP A 260 10.16 15.90 13.53
CA ASP A 260 9.17 15.36 14.46
C ASP A 260 8.26 14.36 13.72
N PRO A 261 8.73 13.14 13.40
CA PRO A 261 7.95 12.17 12.64
C PRO A 261 6.69 11.71 13.39
N GLN A 262 6.65 11.85 14.72
CA GLN A 262 5.49 11.47 15.54
C GLN A 262 4.45 12.59 15.64
N ALA A 263 4.66 13.73 14.97
CA ALA A 263 3.76 14.87 14.96
C ALA A 263 3.34 15.33 16.37
N GLN A 264 4.28 15.34 17.32
CA GLN A 264 4.03 15.77 18.70
C GLN A 264 3.69 17.25 18.80
N SER A 265 4.27 18.07 17.91
CA SER A 265 4.08 19.52 17.90
C SER A 265 3.40 20.02 16.63
N ILE A 266 3.80 19.51 15.47
CA ILE A 266 3.34 19.96 14.16
C ILE A 266 3.00 18.72 13.32
N PRO A 267 1.82 18.68 12.65
CA PRO A 267 1.51 17.58 11.74
C PRO A 267 2.64 17.32 10.74
N THR A 268 2.95 16.04 10.51
CA THR A 268 4.05 15.58 9.65
C THR A 268 4.06 16.30 8.29
N ARG A 269 2.88 16.39 7.66
CA ARG A 269 2.69 17.06 6.37
C ARG A 269 3.03 18.54 6.37
N HIS A 270 2.69 19.26 7.44
CA HIS A 270 3.02 20.67 7.55
C HIS A 270 4.54 20.89 7.69
N GLN A 271 5.25 19.98 8.38
CA GLN A 271 6.71 19.99 8.43
C GLN A 271 7.32 19.73 7.05
N ALA A 272 6.77 18.75 6.31
CA ALA A 272 7.20 18.42 4.96
C ALA A 272 7.07 19.64 4.01
N HIS A 273 5.89 20.25 3.99
CA HIS A 273 5.60 21.40 3.12
C HIS A 273 6.43 22.64 3.49
N ALA A 274 6.65 22.89 4.78
CA ALA A 274 7.51 23.98 5.24
C ALA A 274 8.98 23.81 4.79
N ARG A 275 9.40 22.57 4.50
CA ARG A 275 10.74 22.22 3.99
C ARG A 275 10.78 22.09 2.46
N GLY A 276 9.68 22.37 1.76
CA GLY A 276 9.60 22.37 0.30
C GLY A 276 9.25 21.03 -0.32
N ALA A 277 8.75 20.05 0.45
CA ALA A 277 8.21 18.80 -0.09
C ALA A 277 7.10 19.07 -1.12
N ALA A 278 7.00 18.19 -2.10
CA ALA A 278 5.97 18.25 -3.13
C ALA A 278 4.59 17.94 -2.53
N VAL A 279 3.55 18.51 -3.15
CA VAL A 279 2.15 18.26 -2.83
C VAL A 279 1.61 17.25 -3.82
N LEU A 280 0.90 16.24 -3.33
CA LEU A 280 0.10 15.30 -4.11
C LEU A 280 -1.36 15.41 -3.62
N SER A 281 -2.35 15.20 -4.48
CA SER A 281 -3.74 15.05 -4.02
C SER A 281 -4.04 13.58 -3.77
N ARG A 282 -4.64 13.27 -2.63
CA ARG A 282 -5.17 11.95 -2.26
C ARG A 282 -4.22 10.80 -2.61
N GLY A 283 -3.06 10.81 -1.97
CA GLY A 283 -2.07 9.75 -2.13
C GLY A 283 -2.56 8.46 -1.51
N GLU A 284 -2.93 7.49 -2.34
CA GLU A 284 -3.55 6.24 -1.90
C GLU A 284 -2.59 5.04 -2.11
N GLY A 285 -3.03 4.01 -2.82
CA GLY A 285 -2.31 2.74 -2.95
C GLY A 285 -0.86 2.90 -3.42
N MET A 286 0.05 2.14 -2.80
CA MET A 286 1.47 2.13 -3.14
C MET A 286 1.99 0.69 -3.22
N TRP A 287 2.88 0.42 -4.17
CA TRP A 287 3.45 -0.91 -4.37
C TRP A 287 4.90 -0.86 -4.85
N SER A 288 5.73 -1.79 -4.39
CA SER A 288 7.13 -1.91 -4.82
C SER A 288 7.34 -3.08 -5.77
N SER A 289 8.24 -2.87 -6.73
CA SER A 289 8.93 -3.93 -7.46
C SER A 289 10.43 -3.64 -7.42
N PRO A 290 11.32 -4.60 -7.78
CA PRO A 290 12.75 -4.36 -7.74
C PRO A 290 13.18 -3.06 -8.44
N GLY A 291 13.62 -2.09 -7.64
CA GLY A 291 14.09 -0.78 -8.11
C GLY A 291 13.01 0.25 -8.49
N VAL A 292 11.72 -0.03 -8.29
CA VAL A 292 10.62 0.88 -8.65
C VAL A 292 9.53 0.86 -7.58
N VAL A 293 9.04 2.04 -7.19
CA VAL A 293 7.85 2.21 -6.36
C VAL A 293 6.77 2.89 -7.20
N TYR A 294 5.58 2.31 -7.20
CA TYR A 294 4.38 2.84 -7.85
C TYR A 294 3.48 3.42 -6.77
N LEU A 295 2.82 4.54 -7.06
CA LEU A 295 1.83 5.15 -6.19
C LEU A 295 0.63 5.62 -7.02
N ALA A 296 -0.54 5.65 -6.39
CA ALA A 296 -1.75 6.21 -6.94
C ALA A 296 -2.07 7.56 -6.28
N SER A 297 -2.63 8.46 -7.08
CA SER A 297 -3.30 9.68 -6.65
C SER A 297 -4.73 9.55 -7.14
N THR A 298 -5.71 9.59 -6.25
CA THR A 298 -7.10 9.23 -6.63
C THR A 298 -7.69 10.22 -7.63
N ASP A 299 -7.42 11.52 -7.42
CA ASP A 299 -8.03 12.62 -8.16
C ASP A 299 -7.01 13.58 -8.77
N GLY A 300 -5.72 13.20 -8.77
CA GLY A 300 -4.66 13.93 -9.46
C GLY A 300 -4.49 13.50 -10.92
N GLY A 301 -3.93 14.40 -11.73
CA GLY A 301 -3.67 14.15 -13.16
C GLY A 301 -4.81 14.57 -14.09
N PRO A 302 -4.69 14.27 -15.40
CA PRO A 302 -5.68 14.69 -16.41
C PRO A 302 -7.01 13.96 -16.24
N ALA A 303 -8.11 14.71 -16.35
CA ALA A 303 -9.49 14.23 -16.30
C ALA A 303 -9.92 13.41 -17.53
#